data_AF-A0A8F5GWH9-F1
#
_entry.id   AF-A0A8F5GWH9-F1
#
_cell.length_a   1.000
_cell.length_b   1.000
_cell.length_c   1.000
_cell.angle_alpha   90.00
_cell.angle_beta   90.00
_cell.angle_gamma   90.00
#
_symmetry.space_group_name_H-M   'P 1'
#
loop_
_entity.id
_entity.type
_entity.pdbx_description
1 polymer ?
#
loop_
_entity_poly.entity_id
_entity_poly.type
_entity_poly.pdbx_seq_one_letter_code
_entity_poly.pdbx_strand_id
1 'polypeptide(L)'
;MKGEEAFKTIFGIEFEKVKEFFSDLSKVDPKNAVPQGKVVNVYLVIRANNELLIRHEGGEDVTLGTFGNEKYPIILYDKFQSTYRRKELELLRGNYNQHKTEVDKIREKNDDWFCALRPTASTKKQEERIGGLCGECPDCMSFGFAVREGGNYNVKSRIEGDLLISTIPESKSVVVRTFNAVDDVTKTTLIGGEEGGAGRTGALFRLSLVKEGTIFVAKIVMKDISLNDFLIKIAALSVISKIGGKTTDFGNIKVFIPAIMFSTYEVSSSYDMFNLVKGKDDVESVILPINQHLEKIKKGVLVTSKDFSEKIQSTLFRSDGTLDPEIVLKSWEEAKNFKKSIELFIVAKK
;
A
#
# COMPACT_ATOMS: atom_id res chain seq x y z
N MET A 1 2.35 22.05 -14.39
CA MET A 1 2.14 23.16 -13.43
C MET A 1 1.81 22.65 -12.04
N LYS A 2 0.56 22.53 -11.56
CA LYS A 2 0.34 22.21 -10.12
C LYS A 2 0.97 20.91 -9.59
N GLY A 3 0.93 19.81 -10.35
CA GLY A 3 1.61 18.57 -9.97
C GLY A 3 3.14 18.72 -9.87
N GLU A 4 3.75 19.49 -10.77
CA GLU A 4 5.20 19.74 -10.79
C GLU A 4 5.61 20.68 -9.64
N GLU A 5 4.78 21.68 -9.34
CA GLU A 5 4.94 22.57 -8.19
C GLU A 5 4.83 21.80 -6.88
N ALA A 6 3.82 20.93 -6.75
CA ALA A 6 3.67 20.04 -5.59
C ALA A 6 4.88 19.11 -5.45
N PHE A 7 5.34 18.52 -6.55
CA PHE A 7 6.54 17.67 -6.57
C PHE A 7 7.77 18.43 -6.05
N LYS A 8 8.01 19.64 -6.56
CA LYS A 8 9.12 20.49 -6.13
C LYS A 8 9.02 20.87 -4.65
N THR A 9 7.83 21.22 -4.17
CA THR A 9 7.61 21.58 -2.76
C THR A 9 7.92 20.40 -1.82
N ILE A 10 7.50 19.19 -2.20
CA ILE A 10 7.70 17.98 -1.38
C ILE A 10 9.17 17.55 -1.37
N PHE A 11 9.79 17.45 -2.56
CA PHE A 11 11.08 16.80 -2.74
C PHE A 11 12.27 17.76 -2.84
N GLY A 12 12.02 19.07 -2.98
CA GLY A 12 13.06 20.10 -3.08
C GLY A 12 13.86 20.05 -4.38
N ILE A 13 13.35 19.37 -5.42
CA ILE A 13 13.98 19.25 -6.73
C ILE A 13 12.99 19.57 -7.85
N GLU A 14 13.47 20.17 -8.93
CA GLU A 14 12.63 20.43 -10.12
C GLU A 14 12.21 19.09 -10.77
N PHE A 15 10.95 19.01 -11.20
CA PHE A 15 10.40 17.82 -11.85
C PHE A 15 11.17 17.45 -13.13
N GLU A 16 11.67 18.44 -13.86
CA GLU A 16 12.44 18.31 -15.09
C GLU A 16 13.67 17.41 -14.93
N LYS A 17 14.26 17.38 -13.72
CA LYS A 17 15.41 16.52 -13.41
C LYS A 17 15.06 15.04 -13.30
N VAL A 18 13.78 14.71 -13.14
CA VAL A 18 13.29 13.33 -12.94
C VAL A 18 12.21 12.92 -13.92
N LYS A 19 11.78 13.82 -14.81
CA LYS A 19 10.68 13.62 -15.75
C LYS A 19 10.84 12.38 -16.61
N GLU A 20 12.07 12.01 -16.96
CA GLU A 20 12.37 10.80 -17.74
C GLU A 20 11.94 9.49 -17.04
N PHE A 21 11.85 9.49 -15.71
CA PHE A 21 11.45 8.34 -14.89
C PHE A 21 9.93 8.24 -14.70
N PHE A 22 9.14 9.12 -15.34
CA PHE A 22 7.69 9.10 -15.33
C PHE A 22 7.11 8.85 -16.73
N SER A 23 5.99 8.13 -16.78
CA SER A 23 5.23 7.95 -18.01
C SER A 23 4.46 9.22 -18.36
N ASP A 24 4.50 9.60 -19.63
CA ASP A 24 3.62 10.65 -20.15
C ASP A 24 2.29 10.02 -20.55
N LEU A 25 1.30 10.19 -19.66
CA LEU A 25 -0.08 9.73 -19.84
C LEU A 25 -1.03 10.91 -20.15
N SER A 26 -0.48 12.07 -20.55
CA SER A 26 -1.29 13.24 -20.92
C SER A 26 -2.10 13.03 -22.20
N LYS A 27 -1.70 12.06 -23.02
CA LYS A 27 -2.37 11.67 -24.27
C LYS A 27 -2.41 10.15 -24.41
N VAL A 28 -3.31 9.69 -25.26
CA VAL A 28 -3.39 8.27 -25.64
C VAL A 28 -2.19 7.92 -26.51
N ASP A 29 -1.40 6.94 -26.09
CA ASP A 29 -0.26 6.39 -26.86
C ASP A 29 -0.16 4.88 -26.60
N PRO A 30 -0.39 4.01 -27.61
CA PRO A 30 -0.27 2.56 -27.47
C PRO A 30 1.07 2.07 -26.89
N LYS A 31 2.16 2.84 -27.01
CA LYS A 31 3.46 2.51 -26.40
C LYS A 31 3.37 2.44 -24.88
N ASN A 32 2.47 3.20 -24.26
CA ASN A 32 2.25 3.18 -22.81
C ASN A 32 1.70 1.84 -22.31
N ALA A 33 1.17 0.98 -23.19
CA ALA A 33 0.76 -0.38 -22.84
C ALA A 33 1.95 -1.34 -22.64
N VAL A 34 3.12 -0.99 -23.14
CA VAL A 34 4.37 -1.77 -23.03
C VAL A 34 5.26 -1.14 -21.96
N PRO A 35 5.88 -1.91 -21.06
CA PRO A 35 6.81 -1.37 -20.07
C PRO A 35 7.94 -0.55 -20.71
N GLN A 36 8.22 0.64 -20.17
CA GLN A 36 9.20 1.58 -20.74
C GLN A 36 10.48 1.70 -19.90
N GLY A 37 10.62 0.87 -18.85
CA GLY A 37 11.82 0.88 -18.00
C GLY A 37 11.93 2.14 -17.14
N LYS A 38 10.80 2.75 -16.78
CA LYS A 38 10.73 3.93 -15.91
C LYS A 38 10.40 3.51 -14.49
N VAL A 39 11.27 3.80 -13.53
CA VAL A 39 11.18 3.22 -12.19
C VAL A 39 11.33 4.27 -11.10
N VAL A 40 10.39 4.30 -10.16
CA VAL A 40 10.47 5.06 -8.92
C VAL A 40 10.52 4.09 -7.74
N ASN A 41 11.64 4.06 -7.03
CA ASN A 41 11.82 3.24 -5.82
C ASN A 41 11.48 4.10 -4.61
N VAL A 42 10.55 3.63 -3.78
CA VAL A 42 10.11 4.29 -2.55
C VAL A 42 10.51 3.39 -1.38
N TYR A 43 11.39 3.90 -0.52
CA TYR A 43 11.85 3.19 0.67
C TYR A 43 10.96 3.59 1.85
N LEU A 44 10.55 2.60 2.63
CA LEU A 44 9.62 2.76 3.73
C LEU A 44 10.22 2.26 5.04
N VAL A 45 9.91 2.98 6.10
CA VAL A 45 10.07 2.52 7.49
C VAL A 45 8.69 2.57 8.13
N ILE A 46 8.27 1.49 8.77
CA ILE A 46 6.93 1.38 9.35
C ILE A 46 7.08 1.05 10.83
N ARG A 47 6.49 1.85 11.70
CA ARG A 47 6.48 1.61 13.15
C ARG A 47 5.11 1.16 13.61
N ALA A 48 5.06 0.08 14.37
CA ALA A 48 3.88 -0.33 15.13
C ALA A 48 3.59 0.70 16.23
N ASN A 49 2.45 1.39 16.16
CA ASN A 49 2.00 2.32 17.21
C ASN A 49 1.12 1.62 18.27
N ASN A 50 0.66 0.40 18.00
CA ASN A 50 0.13 -0.52 18.99
C ASN A 50 0.47 -1.97 18.56
N GLU A 51 -0.03 -2.96 19.30
CA GLU A 51 0.16 -4.36 18.95
C GLU A 51 -0.43 -4.69 17.56
N LEU A 52 0.30 -5.43 16.72
CA LEU A 52 -0.15 -5.80 15.37
C LEU A 52 -0.51 -7.29 15.29
N LEU A 53 -1.64 -7.58 14.66
CA LEU A 53 -2.08 -8.93 14.29
C LEU A 53 -1.93 -9.12 12.78
N ILE A 54 -0.88 -9.82 12.35
CA ILE A 54 -0.50 -9.97 10.93
C ILE A 54 -0.64 -11.45 10.53
N ARG A 55 -1.88 -11.93 10.48
CA ARG A 55 -2.24 -13.32 10.13
C ARG A 55 -2.10 -13.63 8.66
N HIS A 56 -1.58 -14.80 8.30
CA HIS A 56 -1.83 -15.37 6.97
C HIS A 56 -3.20 -16.02 6.90
N GLU A 57 -3.87 -15.87 5.74
CA GLU A 57 -5.09 -16.63 5.46
C GLU A 57 -4.78 -18.13 5.62
N GLY A 58 -5.43 -18.76 6.62
CA GLY A 58 -5.24 -20.18 6.96
C GLY A 58 -4.02 -20.54 7.82
N GLY A 59 -3.24 -19.59 8.35
CA GLY A 59 -1.98 -19.85 9.08
C GLY A 59 -1.87 -19.24 10.49
N GLU A 60 -0.65 -19.25 11.05
CA GLU A 60 -0.28 -18.72 12.38
C GLU A 60 -0.63 -17.23 12.56
N ASP A 61 -0.75 -16.78 13.82
CA ASP A 61 -1.17 -15.43 14.20
C ASP A 61 -0.24 -14.29 13.74
N VAL A 62 1.05 -14.61 13.56
CA VAL A 62 2.09 -13.69 13.07
C VAL A 62 2.84 -14.39 11.95
N THR A 63 2.99 -13.73 10.79
CA THR A 63 3.89 -14.22 9.76
C THR A 63 5.35 -14.04 10.16
N LEU A 64 6.15 -15.11 10.07
CA LEU A 64 7.58 -15.09 10.34
C LEU A 64 8.40 -15.43 9.09
N GLY A 65 9.47 -14.68 8.87
CA GLY A 65 10.54 -15.00 7.93
C GLY A 65 11.79 -15.46 8.66
N THR A 66 12.49 -16.48 8.15
CA THR A 66 13.75 -16.96 8.73
C THR A 66 14.92 -16.31 7.99
N PHE A 67 15.78 -15.59 8.71
CA PHE A 67 16.95 -14.91 8.16
C PHE A 67 18.19 -15.32 8.96
N GLY A 68 19.01 -16.18 8.35
CA GLY A 68 20.08 -16.89 9.07
C GLY A 68 19.48 -17.87 10.09
N ASN A 69 19.85 -17.74 11.36
CA ASN A 69 19.40 -18.61 12.45
C ASN A 69 18.28 -17.99 13.31
N GLU A 70 17.73 -16.84 12.90
CA GLU A 70 16.73 -16.10 13.66
C GLU A 70 15.45 -15.91 12.83
N LYS A 71 14.31 -15.93 13.51
CA LYS A 71 12.99 -15.62 12.94
C LYS A 71 12.64 -14.16 13.20
N TYR A 72 12.02 -13.53 12.21
CA TYR A 72 11.59 -12.14 12.26
C TYR A 72 10.13 -12.02 11.81
N PRO A 73 9.31 -11.22 12.50
CA PRO A 73 8.03 -10.78 11.94
C PRO A 73 8.20 -10.19 10.54
N ILE A 74 7.34 -10.61 9.62
CA ILE A 74 7.27 -10.05 8.28
C ILE A 74 5.83 -9.67 7.94
N ILE A 75 5.67 -8.70 7.05
CA ILE A 75 4.38 -8.37 6.43
C ILE A 75 4.57 -8.65 4.94
N LEU A 76 3.77 -9.56 4.39
CA LEU A 76 3.78 -9.75 2.95
C LEU A 76 3.32 -8.48 2.25
N TYR A 77 3.97 -8.18 1.13
CA TYR A 77 3.62 -7.04 0.32
C TYR A 77 2.14 -7.03 -0.04
N ASP A 78 1.52 -8.15 -0.41
CA ASP A 78 0.11 -8.21 -0.81
C ASP A 78 -0.86 -7.73 0.29
N LYS A 79 -0.53 -7.97 1.57
CA LYS A 79 -1.32 -7.46 2.71
C LYS A 79 -1.17 -5.94 2.83
N PHE A 80 0.05 -5.45 2.66
CA PHE A 80 0.33 -4.02 2.69
C PHE A 80 -0.30 -3.32 1.47
N GLN A 81 -0.16 -3.88 0.28
CA GLN A 81 -0.76 -3.42 -0.96
C GLN A 81 -2.28 -3.36 -0.85
N SER A 82 -2.93 -4.38 -0.27
CA SER A 82 -4.37 -4.34 -0.03
C SER A 82 -4.81 -3.17 0.84
N THR A 83 -4.03 -2.86 1.89
CA THR A 83 -4.27 -1.71 2.77
C THR A 83 -4.04 -0.39 2.03
N TYR A 84 -2.97 -0.33 1.26
CA TYR A 84 -2.58 0.82 0.46
C TYR A 84 -3.63 1.17 -0.58
N ARG A 85 -4.09 0.18 -1.35
CA ARG A 85 -5.20 0.30 -2.30
C ARG A 85 -6.49 0.78 -1.64
N ARG A 86 -6.86 0.20 -0.49
CA ARG A 86 -8.07 0.63 0.24
C ARG A 86 -7.98 2.10 0.64
N LYS A 87 -6.81 2.54 1.11
CA LYS A 87 -6.60 3.93 1.52
C LYS A 87 -6.70 4.87 0.31
N GLU A 88 -6.11 4.52 -0.82
CA GLU A 88 -6.27 5.33 -2.02
C GLU A 88 -7.73 5.38 -2.51
N LEU A 89 -8.43 4.24 -2.54
CA LEU A 89 -9.85 4.22 -2.92
C LEU A 89 -10.71 5.09 -1.99
N GLU A 90 -10.38 5.16 -0.70
CA GLU A 90 -11.01 6.08 0.25
C GLU A 90 -10.78 7.55 -0.15
N LEU A 91 -9.53 7.93 -0.46
CA LEU A 91 -9.19 9.29 -0.91
C LEU A 91 -9.88 9.66 -2.23
N LEU A 92 -9.87 8.74 -3.20
CA LEU A 92 -10.54 8.94 -4.50
C LEU A 92 -12.06 9.08 -4.34
N ARG A 93 -12.70 8.31 -3.45
CA ARG A 93 -14.13 8.45 -3.15
C ARG A 93 -14.45 9.77 -2.45
N GLY A 94 -13.61 10.19 -1.50
CA GLY A 94 -13.73 11.50 -0.87
C GLY A 94 -13.73 12.63 -1.89
N ASN A 95 -12.80 12.59 -2.86
CA ASN A 95 -12.74 13.56 -3.93
C ASN A 95 -13.92 13.45 -4.92
N TYR A 96 -14.31 12.23 -5.31
CA TYR A 96 -15.45 12.00 -6.21
C TYR A 96 -16.76 12.57 -5.66
N ASN A 97 -17.01 12.42 -4.35
CA ASN A 97 -18.20 12.98 -3.71
C ASN A 97 -18.30 14.50 -3.84
N GLN A 98 -17.17 15.21 -3.95
CA GLN A 98 -17.11 16.67 -4.10
C GLN A 98 -17.04 17.12 -5.57
N HIS A 99 -16.50 16.28 -6.47
CA HIS A 99 -16.18 16.61 -7.87
C HIS A 99 -16.79 15.62 -8.87
N LYS A 100 -17.99 15.14 -8.57
CA LYS A 100 -18.69 14.10 -9.32
C LYS A 100 -18.82 14.43 -10.80
N THR A 101 -19.30 15.63 -11.12
CA THR A 101 -19.57 16.08 -12.49
C THR A 101 -18.30 16.08 -13.34
N GLU A 102 -17.18 16.53 -12.79
CA GLU A 102 -15.88 16.59 -13.45
C GLU A 102 -15.33 15.20 -13.70
N VAL A 103 -15.40 14.31 -12.70
CA VAL A 103 -14.95 12.92 -12.84
C VAL A 103 -15.82 12.15 -13.84
N ASP A 104 -17.15 12.31 -13.81
CA ASP A 104 -18.07 11.65 -14.74
C ASP A 104 -17.86 12.12 -16.18
N LYS A 105 -17.56 13.42 -16.37
CA LYS A 105 -17.14 13.97 -17.66
C LYS A 105 -15.83 13.35 -18.16
N ILE A 106 -14.83 13.17 -17.28
CA ILE A 106 -13.57 12.49 -17.64
C ILE A 106 -13.87 11.04 -18.04
N ARG A 107 -14.65 10.32 -17.23
CA ARG A 107 -15.05 8.92 -17.45
C ARG A 107 -15.89 8.70 -18.70
N GLU A 108 -16.50 9.76 -19.26
CA GLU A 108 -17.46 9.69 -20.36
C GLU A 108 -18.69 8.83 -19.98
N LYS A 109 -19.17 8.97 -18.73
CA LYS A 109 -20.29 8.19 -18.19
C LYS A 109 -21.24 9.08 -17.39
N ASN A 110 -22.50 8.64 -17.33
CA ASN A 110 -23.57 9.32 -16.58
C ASN A 110 -24.02 8.49 -15.35
N ASP A 111 -23.20 7.53 -14.92
CA ASP A 111 -23.47 6.65 -13.78
C ASP A 111 -22.54 6.95 -12.60
N ASP A 112 -23.02 6.66 -11.39
CA ASP A 112 -22.25 6.85 -10.17
C ASP A 112 -21.01 5.96 -10.16
N TRP A 113 -19.84 6.57 -9.97
CA TRP A 113 -18.60 5.83 -9.85
C TRP A 113 -18.58 5.01 -8.55
N PHE A 114 -18.31 3.71 -8.70
CA PHE A 114 -18.02 2.84 -7.58
C PHE A 114 -16.87 1.88 -7.92
N CYS A 115 -15.85 1.86 -7.06
CA CYS A 115 -14.76 0.89 -7.10
C CYS A 115 -14.47 0.42 -5.68
N ALA A 116 -14.27 -0.88 -5.45
CA ALA A 116 -14.00 -1.46 -4.15
C ALA A 116 -13.17 -2.75 -4.23
N LEU A 117 -12.45 -3.05 -3.15
CA LEU A 117 -11.82 -4.35 -2.90
C LEU A 117 -12.78 -5.19 -2.04
N ARG A 118 -13.63 -6.01 -2.68
CA ARG A 118 -14.56 -6.92 -2.00
C ARG A 118 -14.14 -8.37 -2.20
N PRO A 119 -14.01 -9.18 -1.14
CA PRO A 119 -14.02 -10.63 -1.30
C PRO A 119 -15.40 -11.00 -1.87
N THR A 120 -15.44 -11.53 -3.09
CA THR A 120 -16.61 -12.18 -3.65
C THR A 120 -16.55 -13.64 -3.28
N ALA A 121 -17.39 -14.03 -2.32
CA ALA A 121 -17.62 -15.43 -1.99
C ALA A 121 -18.24 -16.11 -3.22
N SER A 122 -17.52 -17.05 -3.82
CA SER A 122 -18.13 -18.01 -4.72
C SER A 122 -19.04 -18.92 -3.90
N THR A 123 -20.32 -18.96 -4.24
CA THR A 123 -21.34 -19.81 -3.58
C THR A 123 -21.08 -21.33 -3.70
N LYS A 124 -19.94 -21.76 -4.28
CA LYS A 124 -19.64 -23.17 -4.59
C LYS A 124 -18.22 -23.63 -4.20
N LYS A 125 -17.73 -23.34 -2.99
CA LYS A 125 -16.39 -23.81 -2.50
C LYS A 125 -15.23 -23.48 -3.47
N GLN A 126 -15.35 -22.45 -4.31
CA GLN A 126 -14.22 -21.95 -5.09
C GLN A 126 -13.56 -20.81 -4.32
N GLU A 127 -12.28 -20.60 -4.59
CA GLU A 127 -11.46 -19.53 -4.01
C GLU A 127 -12.20 -18.18 -3.99
N GLU A 128 -12.06 -17.46 -2.87
CA GLU A 128 -12.56 -16.09 -2.76
C GLU A 128 -11.87 -15.22 -3.82
N ARG A 129 -12.65 -14.61 -4.71
CA ARG A 129 -12.11 -13.70 -5.74
C ARG A 129 -12.29 -12.27 -5.29
N ILE A 130 -11.32 -11.39 -5.54
CA ILE A 130 -11.53 -9.95 -5.33
C ILE A 130 -12.43 -9.42 -6.45
N GLY A 131 -13.55 -8.80 -6.07
CA GLY A 131 -14.53 -8.19 -6.95
C GLY A 131 -14.81 -6.73 -6.59
N GLY A 132 -15.49 -6.02 -7.49
CA GLY A 132 -15.86 -4.61 -7.29
C GLY A 132 -14.86 -3.59 -7.85
N LEU A 133 -13.80 -4.04 -8.51
CA LEU A 133 -12.87 -3.16 -9.23
C LEU A 133 -13.52 -2.61 -10.51
N CYS A 134 -13.46 -1.29 -10.73
CA CYS A 134 -14.13 -0.66 -11.87
C CYS A 134 -13.32 -0.70 -13.18
N GLY A 135 -12.01 -1.01 -13.11
CA GLY A 135 -11.14 -1.13 -14.28
C GLY A 135 -10.87 0.18 -15.03
N GLU A 136 -11.12 1.34 -14.41
CA GLU A 136 -10.93 2.65 -15.04
C GLU A 136 -10.38 3.76 -14.13
N CYS A 137 -10.45 3.59 -12.80
CA CYS A 137 -9.95 4.58 -11.87
C CYS A 137 -8.41 4.50 -11.72
N PRO A 138 -7.76 5.56 -11.20
CA PRO A 138 -6.32 5.56 -10.94
C PRO A 138 -5.82 4.31 -10.19
N ASP A 139 -6.53 3.89 -9.13
CA ASP A 139 -6.20 2.66 -8.38
C ASP A 139 -6.17 1.42 -9.28
N CYS A 140 -7.20 1.19 -10.08
CA CYS A 140 -7.27 0.02 -10.96
C CYS A 140 -6.18 0.04 -12.03
N MET A 141 -5.87 1.21 -12.58
CA MET A 141 -4.91 1.34 -13.68
C MET A 141 -3.46 1.16 -13.24
N SER A 142 -3.17 1.40 -11.97
CA SER A 142 -1.81 1.34 -11.40
C SER A 142 -1.58 0.09 -10.56
N PHE A 143 -2.52 -0.30 -9.70
CA PHE A 143 -2.43 -1.56 -8.94
C PHE A 143 -2.96 -2.77 -9.70
N GLY A 144 -3.54 -2.56 -10.87
CA GLY A 144 -4.04 -3.62 -11.72
C GLY A 144 -5.37 -4.21 -11.25
N PHE A 145 -5.94 -5.03 -12.13
CA PHE A 145 -7.18 -5.77 -11.92
C PHE A 145 -7.21 -7.01 -12.81
N ALA A 146 -7.94 -8.02 -12.37
CA ALA A 146 -8.30 -9.17 -13.18
C ALA A 146 -9.75 -9.03 -13.68
N VAL A 147 -10.00 -9.33 -14.95
CA VAL A 147 -11.35 -9.32 -15.52
C VAL A 147 -12.16 -10.51 -15.02
N ARG A 148 -13.47 -10.27 -14.85
CA ARG A 148 -14.49 -11.33 -14.71
C ARG A 148 -14.79 -11.96 -16.08
N GLU A 149 -15.53 -13.07 -16.09
CA GLU A 149 -16.02 -13.68 -17.34
C GLU A 149 -16.64 -12.62 -18.27
N GLY A 150 -16.20 -12.59 -19.54
CA GLY A 150 -16.64 -11.63 -20.56
C GLY A 150 -15.78 -10.35 -20.70
N GLY A 151 -14.75 -10.16 -19.88
CA GLY A 151 -13.83 -9.04 -20.00
C GLY A 151 -12.72 -9.24 -21.05
N ASN A 152 -12.21 -8.13 -21.61
CA ASN A 152 -11.29 -8.16 -22.77
C ASN A 152 -9.80 -8.28 -22.42
N TYR A 153 -9.36 -7.86 -21.22
CA TYR A 153 -7.96 -7.90 -20.80
C TYR A 153 -7.77 -7.71 -19.29
N ASN A 154 -6.67 -8.25 -18.75
CA ASN A 154 -6.19 -8.01 -17.39
C ASN A 154 -5.15 -6.88 -17.39
N VAL A 155 -5.03 -6.18 -16.26
CA VAL A 155 -3.94 -5.22 -16.01
C VAL A 155 -3.13 -5.71 -14.83
N LYS A 156 -1.83 -5.96 -15.05
CA LYS A 156 -0.89 -6.28 -13.96
C LYS A 156 -0.60 -5.01 -13.16
N SER A 157 -0.40 -5.14 -11.85
CA SER A 157 0.10 -4.04 -11.02
C SER A 157 1.41 -3.48 -11.56
N ARG A 158 1.47 -2.16 -11.65
CA ARG A 158 2.68 -1.35 -11.85
C ARG A 158 3.36 -1.00 -10.54
N ILE A 159 2.71 -1.28 -9.42
CA ILE A 159 3.25 -1.08 -8.08
C ILE A 159 3.56 -2.44 -7.47
N GLU A 160 4.83 -2.69 -7.25
CA GLU A 160 5.36 -3.94 -6.73
C GLU A 160 6.16 -3.63 -5.45
N GLY A 161 6.37 -4.61 -4.58
CA GLY A 161 7.19 -4.43 -3.38
C GLY A 161 7.60 -5.76 -2.79
N ASP A 162 8.62 -5.72 -1.94
CA ASP A 162 9.12 -6.93 -1.28
C ASP A 162 8.46 -7.11 0.10
N LEU A 163 8.93 -8.12 0.83
CA LEU A 163 8.58 -8.33 2.23
C LEU A 163 8.93 -7.09 3.06
N LEU A 164 8.00 -6.66 3.90
CA LEU A 164 8.31 -5.71 4.97
C LEU A 164 8.88 -6.54 6.12
N ILE A 165 10.14 -6.32 6.48
CA ILE A 165 10.86 -7.16 7.44
C ILE A 165 11.08 -6.38 8.73
N SER A 166 10.73 -6.96 9.87
CA SER A 166 10.99 -6.34 11.16
C SER A 166 12.49 -6.24 11.44
N THR A 167 12.94 -5.18 12.09
CA THR A 167 14.35 -4.98 12.43
C THR A 167 14.81 -5.84 13.61
N ILE A 168 13.88 -6.30 14.45
CA ILE A 168 14.15 -7.06 15.68
C ILE A 168 13.51 -8.47 15.65
N PRO A 169 14.21 -9.50 16.14
CA PRO A 169 13.77 -10.88 16.01
C PRO A 169 12.51 -11.17 16.84
N GLU A 170 11.80 -12.23 16.46
CA GLU A 170 10.56 -12.73 17.08
C GLU A 170 10.66 -12.79 18.61
N SER A 171 11.77 -13.32 19.13
CA SER A 171 12.02 -13.46 20.57
C SER A 171 11.95 -12.15 21.36
N LYS A 172 12.15 -11.01 20.68
CA LYS A 172 12.09 -9.66 21.27
C LYS A 172 10.80 -8.94 20.88
N SER A 173 10.28 -9.17 19.68
CA SER A 173 9.22 -8.38 19.05
C SER A 173 7.84 -9.02 19.07
N VAL A 174 7.69 -10.27 19.46
CA VAL A 174 6.39 -10.94 19.58
C VAL A 174 6.01 -11.13 21.04
N VAL A 175 4.73 -10.90 21.34
CA VAL A 175 4.11 -11.17 22.63
C VAL A 175 2.89 -12.04 22.42
N VAL A 176 2.58 -12.88 23.40
CA VAL A 176 1.38 -13.70 23.35
C VAL A 176 0.38 -13.21 24.37
N ARG A 177 -0.80 -12.82 23.90
CA ARG A 177 -1.92 -12.35 24.73
C ARG A 177 -3.02 -13.38 24.75
N THR A 178 -3.70 -13.50 25.88
CA THR A 178 -4.89 -14.33 26.01
C THR A 178 -6.09 -13.44 26.22
N PHE A 179 -7.12 -13.64 25.42
CA PHE A 179 -8.37 -12.89 25.49
C PHE A 179 -9.49 -13.82 25.91
N ASN A 180 -10.40 -13.30 26.72
CA ASN A 180 -11.66 -13.96 27.04
C ASN A 180 -12.66 -13.64 25.93
N ALA A 181 -13.31 -14.64 25.37
CA ALA A 181 -14.54 -14.47 24.62
C ALA A 181 -15.72 -14.58 25.61
N VAL A 182 -16.51 -13.52 25.69
CA VAL A 182 -17.74 -13.48 26.48
C VAL A 182 -18.90 -13.78 25.54
N ASP A 183 -19.72 -14.75 25.89
CA ASP A 183 -20.97 -15.00 25.20
C ASP A 183 -21.96 -13.87 25.50
N ASP A 184 -22.49 -13.24 24.46
CA ASP A 184 -23.30 -12.04 24.62
C ASP A 184 -24.69 -12.31 25.23
N VAL A 185 -25.18 -13.55 25.16
CA VAL A 185 -26.50 -13.93 25.68
C VAL A 185 -26.42 -14.28 27.16
N THR A 186 -25.46 -15.12 27.54
CA THR A 186 -25.26 -15.61 28.91
C THR A 186 -24.40 -14.69 29.75
N LYS A 187 -23.67 -13.74 29.13
CA LYS A 187 -22.66 -12.88 29.76
C LYS A 187 -21.58 -13.67 30.52
N THR A 188 -21.37 -14.93 30.15
CA THR A 188 -20.32 -15.78 30.70
C THR A 188 -19.28 -16.08 29.64
N THR A 189 -18.08 -16.47 30.06
CA THR A 189 -17.05 -17.01 29.16
C THR A 189 -17.19 -18.52 28.96
N LEU A 190 -18.26 -19.14 29.48
CA LEU A 190 -18.42 -20.60 29.58
C LEU A 190 -18.98 -21.16 28.27
N ILE A 191 -18.22 -22.04 27.60
CA ILE A 191 -18.72 -22.85 26.48
C ILE A 191 -18.86 -24.29 26.97
N GLY A 192 -20.10 -24.80 26.95
CA GLY A 192 -20.42 -26.23 27.06
C GLY A 192 -20.06 -26.92 28.37
N GLY A 193 -21.05 -27.10 29.24
CA GLY A 193 -21.00 -28.05 30.35
C GLY A 193 -22.34 -28.07 31.08
N GLU A 194 -23.00 -29.22 31.12
CA GLU A 194 -24.12 -29.44 32.04
C GLU A 194 -23.65 -29.26 33.49
N GLU A 195 -24.53 -28.78 34.37
CA GLU A 195 -24.23 -28.60 35.79
C GLU A 195 -23.68 -29.90 36.39
N GLY A 196 -22.39 -29.90 36.74
CA GLY A 196 -21.77 -30.92 37.60
C GLY A 196 -20.72 -31.83 36.95
N GLY A 197 -20.42 -31.74 35.65
CA GLY A 197 -19.47 -32.64 34.98
C GLY A 197 -18.23 -31.95 34.41
N ALA A 198 -17.07 -32.59 34.59
CA ALA A 198 -15.72 -32.21 34.15
C ALA A 198 -15.63 -31.38 32.85
N GLY A 199 -14.96 -30.22 32.93
CA GLY A 199 -14.46 -29.47 31.77
C GLY A 199 -14.93 -28.03 31.63
N ARG A 200 -14.99 -27.23 32.70
CA ARG A 200 -15.23 -25.78 32.62
C ARG A 200 -14.03 -25.05 31.99
N THR A 201 -13.93 -25.03 30.67
CA THR A 201 -12.97 -24.18 29.95
C THR A 201 -13.67 -22.92 29.48
N GLY A 202 -13.24 -21.76 29.98
CA GLY A 202 -13.64 -20.49 29.39
C GLY A 202 -13.15 -20.42 27.93
N ALA A 203 -13.89 -19.72 27.07
CA ALA A 203 -13.50 -19.45 25.69
C ALA A 203 -12.27 -18.52 25.65
N LEU A 204 -11.09 -19.08 25.90
CA LEU A 204 -9.82 -18.38 25.87
C LEU A 204 -9.24 -18.53 24.47
N PHE A 205 -9.08 -17.42 23.76
CA PHE A 205 -8.28 -17.42 22.54
C PHE A 205 -6.96 -16.70 22.78
N ARG A 206 -5.88 -17.38 22.41
CA ARG A 206 -4.50 -16.91 22.54
C ARG A 206 -4.08 -16.34 21.20
N LEU A 207 -3.54 -15.11 21.18
CA LEU A 207 -3.03 -14.44 19.99
C LEU A 207 -1.56 -14.12 20.17
N SER A 208 -0.74 -14.51 19.19
CA SER A 208 0.59 -13.92 19.03
C SER A 208 0.46 -12.57 18.32
N LEU A 209 1.09 -11.56 18.87
CA LEU A 209 1.02 -10.18 18.41
C LEU A 209 2.41 -9.59 18.29
N VAL A 210 2.64 -8.79 17.26
CA VAL A 210 3.86 -7.97 17.19
C VAL A 210 3.71 -6.82 18.18
N LYS A 211 4.71 -6.60 19.02
CA LYS A 211 4.73 -5.55 20.04
C LYS A 211 4.72 -4.16 19.42
N GLU A 212 4.10 -3.23 20.14
CA GLU A 212 4.26 -1.79 19.90
C GLU A 212 5.74 -1.40 19.82
N GLY A 213 6.04 -0.41 18.98
CA GLY A 213 7.39 0.08 18.75
C GLY A 213 8.16 -0.73 17.71
N THR A 214 7.76 -1.96 17.39
CA THR A 214 8.45 -2.78 16.38
C THR A 214 8.50 -2.06 15.04
N ILE A 215 9.70 -1.99 14.46
CA ILE A 215 9.97 -1.31 13.20
C ILE A 215 10.10 -2.34 12.09
N PHE A 216 9.50 -2.05 10.93
CA PHE A 216 9.62 -2.79 9.69
C PHE A 216 10.27 -1.91 8.63
N VAL A 217 11.11 -2.50 7.78
CA VAL A 217 11.72 -1.81 6.63
C VAL A 217 11.28 -2.46 5.34
N ALA A 218 11.09 -1.65 4.29
CA ALA A 218 10.65 -2.13 3.00
C ALA A 218 11.02 -1.21 1.83
N LYS A 219 10.92 -1.77 0.63
CA LYS A 219 11.02 -1.08 -0.66
C LYS A 219 9.77 -1.38 -1.47
N ILE A 220 9.17 -0.33 -2.02
CA ILE A 220 8.12 -0.37 -3.04
C ILE A 220 8.69 0.20 -4.33
N VAL A 221 8.23 -0.31 -5.46
CA VAL A 221 8.63 0.10 -6.79
C VAL A 221 7.39 0.48 -7.57
N MET A 222 7.42 1.66 -8.19
CA MET A 222 6.37 2.13 -9.09
C MET A 222 6.94 2.21 -10.51
N LYS A 223 6.42 1.36 -11.40
CA LYS A 223 6.90 1.19 -12.77
C LYS A 223 5.99 1.93 -13.74
N ASP A 224 6.57 2.71 -14.65
CA ASP A 224 5.86 3.41 -15.71
C ASP A 224 4.65 4.23 -15.19
N ILE A 225 4.80 4.84 -14.01
CA ILE A 225 3.78 5.66 -13.35
C ILE A 225 3.84 7.10 -13.88
N SER A 226 2.68 7.77 -13.98
CA SER A 226 2.63 9.21 -14.28
C SER A 226 2.82 10.05 -13.01
N LEU A 227 3.10 11.35 -13.19
CA LEU A 227 3.36 12.24 -12.07
C LEU A 227 2.16 12.34 -11.12
N ASN A 228 0.95 12.58 -11.62
CA ASN A 228 -0.20 12.83 -10.74
C ASN A 228 -0.65 11.55 -10.04
N ASP A 229 -0.62 10.40 -10.73
CA ASP A 229 -0.82 9.09 -10.10
C ASP A 229 0.22 8.84 -9.00
N PHE A 230 1.51 9.10 -9.25
CA PHE A 230 2.57 9.00 -8.23
C PHE A 230 2.32 9.90 -7.01
N LEU A 231 1.84 11.14 -7.21
CA LEU A 231 1.52 12.03 -6.10
C LEU A 231 0.37 11.47 -5.25
N ILE A 232 -0.66 10.88 -5.86
CA ILE A 232 -1.74 10.20 -5.13
C ILE A 232 -1.21 8.98 -4.38
N LYS A 233 -0.31 8.21 -4.98
CA LYS A 233 0.35 7.04 -4.38
C LYS A 233 1.09 7.41 -3.09
N ILE A 234 2.00 8.37 -3.17
CA ILE A 234 2.74 8.82 -1.98
C ILE A 234 1.83 9.48 -0.94
N ALA A 235 0.75 10.15 -1.37
CA ALA A 235 -0.25 10.71 -0.47
C ALA A 235 -0.99 9.62 0.30
N ALA A 236 -1.42 8.56 -0.39
CA ALA A 236 -2.05 7.42 0.26
C ALA A 236 -1.07 6.74 1.22
N LEU A 237 0.20 6.52 0.85
CA LEU A 237 1.22 5.97 1.77
C LEU A 237 1.38 6.79 3.04
N SER A 238 1.40 8.13 2.93
CA SER A 238 1.65 9.02 4.07
C SER A 238 0.51 9.05 5.10
N VAL A 239 -0.69 8.57 4.75
CA VAL A 239 -1.87 8.54 5.63
C VAL A 239 -2.34 7.13 5.98
N ILE A 240 -1.60 6.08 5.59
CA ILE A 240 -1.86 4.73 6.09
C ILE A 240 -1.55 4.70 7.58
N SER A 241 -2.62 4.54 8.38
CA SER A 241 -2.54 4.48 9.84
C SER A 241 -2.90 3.12 10.42
N LYS A 242 -3.44 2.21 9.60
CA LYS A 242 -3.98 0.92 10.05
C LYS A 242 -3.62 -0.20 9.08
N ILE A 243 -3.24 -1.36 9.59
CA ILE A 243 -2.97 -2.58 8.82
C ILE A 243 -3.57 -3.82 9.50
N GLY A 244 -4.01 -4.79 8.71
CA GLY A 244 -4.54 -6.07 9.20
C GLY A 244 -6.07 -6.15 9.20
N GLY A 245 -6.61 -7.23 9.80
CA GLY A 245 -8.04 -7.57 9.75
C GLY A 245 -8.89 -7.07 10.93
N LYS A 246 -8.30 -6.90 12.12
CA LYS A 246 -8.97 -6.39 13.33
C LYS A 246 -8.47 -4.99 13.68
N THR A 247 -8.66 -4.04 12.76
CA THR A 247 -8.08 -2.69 12.86
C THR A 247 -8.77 -1.79 13.89
N THR A 248 -9.82 -2.27 14.54
CA THR A 248 -10.48 -1.59 15.67
C THR A 248 -9.64 -1.69 16.94
N ASP A 249 -9.04 -2.86 17.19
CA ASP A 249 -8.30 -3.15 18.44
C ASP A 249 -6.78 -3.19 18.24
N PHE A 250 -6.32 -3.59 17.04
CA PHE A 250 -4.91 -3.81 16.70
C PHE A 250 -4.54 -3.10 15.39
N GLY A 251 -3.26 -3.06 15.07
CA GLY A 251 -2.84 -2.74 13.69
C GLY A 251 -2.57 -1.27 13.41
N ASN A 252 -2.53 -0.39 14.42
CA ASN A 252 -2.13 0.99 14.24
C ASN A 252 -0.65 1.09 13.90
N ILE A 253 -0.34 1.80 12.82
CA ILE A 253 1.03 2.00 12.33
C ILE A 253 1.30 3.47 12.01
N LYS A 254 2.57 3.82 11.93
CA LYS A 254 3.04 5.03 11.26
C LYS A 254 3.99 4.62 10.13
N VAL A 255 3.69 5.07 8.91
CA VAL A 255 4.57 4.96 7.75
C VAL A 255 5.48 6.19 7.70
N PHE A 256 6.76 5.97 7.51
CA PHE A 256 7.77 6.98 7.24
C PHE A 256 8.32 6.74 5.84
N ILE A 257 8.50 7.82 5.08
CA ILE A 257 9.07 7.78 3.73
C ILE A 257 10.43 8.49 3.78
N PRO A 258 11.53 7.80 4.12
CA PRO A 258 12.85 8.42 4.25
C PRO A 258 13.53 8.74 2.92
N ALA A 259 13.25 7.98 1.86
CA ALA A 259 13.97 8.13 0.60
C ALA A 259 13.13 7.72 -0.61
N ILE A 260 13.38 8.39 -1.73
CA ILE A 260 12.85 8.04 -3.05
C ILE A 260 13.98 8.12 -4.07
N MET A 261 14.14 7.07 -4.87
CA MET A 261 15.13 6.97 -5.94
C MET A 261 14.44 6.86 -7.29
N PHE A 262 14.68 7.83 -8.16
CA PHE A 262 14.21 7.83 -9.55
C PHE A 262 15.32 7.26 -10.45
N SER A 263 15.01 6.18 -11.17
CA SER A 263 15.98 5.37 -11.91
C SER A 263 15.34 4.62 -13.08
N THR A 264 16.17 3.98 -13.92
CA THR A 264 15.69 3.12 -15.04
C THR A 264 15.54 1.65 -14.64
N TYR A 265 15.87 1.29 -13.40
CA TYR A 265 15.78 -0.06 -12.86
C TYR A 265 15.61 -0.01 -11.34
N GLU A 266 15.25 -1.15 -10.76
CA GLU A 266 15.12 -1.28 -9.31
C GLU A 266 16.47 -1.16 -8.60
N VAL A 267 16.55 -0.34 -7.55
CA VAL A 267 17.77 -0.14 -6.78
C VAL A 267 17.57 -0.73 -5.38
N SER A 268 18.40 -1.70 -5.02
CA SER A 268 18.35 -2.40 -3.72
C SER A 268 17.03 -3.16 -3.47
N SER A 269 16.83 -3.66 -2.25
CA SER A 269 15.71 -4.48 -1.81
C SER A 269 15.40 -4.27 -0.33
N SER A 270 14.22 -4.72 0.09
CA SER A 270 13.84 -4.71 1.51
C SER A 270 14.78 -5.56 2.37
N TYR A 271 15.35 -6.62 1.79
CA TYR A 271 16.34 -7.46 2.46
C TYR A 271 17.68 -6.73 2.68
N ASP A 272 18.13 -5.94 1.72
CA ASP A 272 19.32 -5.10 1.88
C ASP A 272 19.12 -4.08 3.00
N MET A 273 17.95 -3.42 3.01
CA MET A 273 17.59 -2.47 4.07
C MET A 273 17.59 -3.16 5.44
N PHE A 274 16.97 -4.33 5.52
CA PHE A 274 16.96 -5.14 6.73
C PHE A 274 18.37 -5.46 7.23
N ASN A 275 19.27 -5.93 6.36
CA ASN A 275 20.65 -6.26 6.76
C ASN A 275 21.41 -5.05 7.31
N LEU A 276 21.12 -3.83 6.84
CA LEU A 276 21.75 -2.60 7.32
C LEU A 276 21.25 -2.15 8.70
N VAL A 277 20.03 -2.53 9.07
CA VAL A 277 19.35 -2.02 10.27
C VAL A 277 18.89 -3.09 11.25
N LYS A 278 19.20 -4.36 10.98
CA LYS A 278 18.92 -5.49 11.87
C LYS A 278 19.47 -5.19 13.27
N GLY A 279 18.64 -5.40 14.28
CA GLY A 279 18.92 -5.18 15.69
C GLY A 279 18.59 -3.78 16.21
N LYS A 280 18.16 -2.84 15.36
CA LYS A 280 17.78 -1.48 15.75
C LYS A 280 16.30 -1.38 16.07
N ASP A 281 15.95 -0.60 17.07
CA ASP A 281 14.59 -0.51 17.63
C ASP A 281 14.01 0.91 17.67
N ASP A 282 14.75 1.92 17.22
CA ASP A 282 14.27 3.29 17.04
C ASP A 282 14.32 3.73 15.56
N VAL A 283 13.42 4.67 15.21
CA VAL A 283 13.23 5.10 13.81
C VAL A 283 14.44 5.87 13.28
N GLU A 284 15.11 6.68 14.11
CA GLU A 284 16.22 7.52 13.65
C GLU A 284 17.46 6.68 13.32
N SER A 285 17.76 5.67 14.14
CA SER A 285 18.88 4.75 13.90
C SER A 285 18.66 3.83 12.69
N VAL A 286 17.40 3.64 12.29
CA VAL A 286 17.01 2.92 11.06
C VAL A 286 17.15 3.82 9.83
N ILE A 287 16.61 5.04 9.87
CA ILE A 287 16.54 5.93 8.70
C ILE A 287 17.90 6.44 8.25
N LEU A 288 18.75 6.88 9.19
CA LEU A 288 20.04 7.46 8.84
C LEU A 288 20.93 6.49 8.04
N PRO A 289 21.09 5.21 8.43
CA PRO A 289 21.91 4.26 7.70
C PRO A 289 21.32 3.84 6.36
N ILE A 290 19.98 3.81 6.23
CA ILE A 290 19.31 3.62 4.93
C ILE A 290 19.69 4.77 3.98
N ASN A 291 19.52 6.02 4.40
CA ASN A 291 19.84 7.18 3.56
C ASN A 291 21.33 7.21 3.16
N GLN A 292 22.23 6.92 4.10
CA GLN A 292 23.67 6.84 3.84
C GLN A 292 24.04 5.72 2.88
N HIS A 293 23.39 4.57 2.97
CA HIS A 293 23.61 3.46 2.05
C HIS A 293 23.13 3.80 0.65
N LEU A 294 21.91 4.32 0.52
CA LEU A 294 21.33 4.70 -0.77
C LEU A 294 22.16 5.75 -1.49
N GLU A 295 22.74 6.72 -0.77
CA GLU A 295 23.64 7.71 -1.35
C GLU A 295 24.90 7.07 -1.97
N LYS A 296 25.44 6.01 -1.34
CA LYS A 296 26.62 5.28 -1.85
C LYS A 296 26.29 4.44 -3.09
N ILE A 297 25.09 3.87 -3.15
CA ILE A 297 24.68 2.99 -4.25
C ILE A 297 23.78 3.69 -5.28
N LYS A 298 23.65 5.02 -5.21
CA LYS A 298 22.69 5.76 -6.03
C LYS A 298 22.91 5.54 -7.52
N LYS A 299 21.82 5.32 -8.24
CA LYS A 299 21.77 5.12 -9.68
C LYS A 299 20.59 5.89 -10.24
N GLY A 300 20.79 7.18 -10.48
CA GLY A 300 19.74 8.13 -10.88
C GLY A 300 19.65 9.28 -9.88
N VAL A 301 18.43 9.77 -9.64
CA VAL A 301 18.18 10.90 -8.74
C VAL A 301 17.65 10.38 -7.41
N LEU A 302 18.37 10.65 -6.32
CA LEU A 302 17.97 10.32 -4.96
C LEU A 302 17.51 11.58 -4.23
N VAL A 303 16.35 11.49 -3.58
CA VAL A 303 15.90 12.47 -2.59
C VAL A 303 15.74 11.79 -1.23
N THR A 304 16.21 12.44 -0.18
CA THR A 304 16.16 11.91 1.18
C THR A 304 15.55 12.92 2.16
N SER A 305 14.92 12.40 3.21
CA SER A 305 14.35 13.15 4.33
C SER A 305 14.40 12.27 5.58
N LYS A 306 14.14 12.86 6.76
CA LYS A 306 13.75 12.07 7.92
C LYS A 306 12.38 11.42 7.69
N ASP A 307 11.47 12.14 7.07
CA ASP A 307 10.15 11.67 6.67
C ASP A 307 9.56 12.66 5.66
N PHE A 308 9.14 12.20 4.48
CA PHE A 308 8.40 13.06 3.53
C PHE A 308 6.93 13.23 3.91
N SER A 309 6.38 12.43 4.82
CA SER A 309 4.93 12.36 5.09
C SER A 309 4.31 13.70 5.46
N GLU A 310 4.97 14.50 6.31
CA GLU A 310 4.46 15.82 6.71
C GLU A 310 4.38 16.79 5.52
N LYS A 311 5.43 16.87 4.70
CA LYS A 311 5.45 17.70 3.49
C LYS A 311 4.42 17.23 2.47
N ILE A 312 4.27 15.92 2.30
CA ILE A 312 3.25 15.33 1.43
C ILE A 312 1.86 15.75 1.90
N GLN A 313 1.57 15.61 3.20
CA GLN A 313 0.27 15.94 3.77
C GLN A 313 -0.03 17.44 3.63
N SER A 314 0.92 18.31 3.99
CA SER A 314 0.71 19.77 3.92
C SER A 314 0.62 20.32 2.48
N THR A 315 1.17 19.61 1.50
CA THR A 315 1.16 20.03 0.09
C THR A 315 -0.04 19.47 -0.68
N LEU A 316 -0.40 18.20 -0.44
CA LEU A 316 -1.38 17.48 -1.27
C LEU A 316 -2.78 17.42 -0.66
N PHE A 317 -2.93 17.67 0.63
CA PHE A 317 -4.23 17.64 1.31
C PHE A 317 -4.73 19.06 1.59
N ARG A 318 -6.03 19.23 1.44
CA ARG A 318 -6.76 20.44 1.82
C ARG A 318 -7.07 20.40 3.32
N SER A 319 -7.51 21.54 3.85
CA SER A 319 -7.91 21.67 5.26
C SER A 319 -9.05 20.75 5.69
N ASP A 320 -9.87 20.28 4.75
CA ASP A 320 -10.96 19.32 4.99
C ASP A 320 -10.51 17.85 4.96
N GLY A 321 -9.21 17.60 4.78
CA GLY A 321 -8.63 16.26 4.71
C GLY A 321 -8.79 15.57 3.35
N THR A 322 -9.32 16.24 2.33
CA THR A 322 -9.38 15.71 0.96
C THR A 322 -8.12 16.01 0.17
N LEU A 323 -7.81 15.18 -0.82
CA LEU A 323 -6.72 15.45 -1.76
C LEU A 323 -7.06 16.63 -2.67
N ASP A 324 -6.00 17.34 -3.08
CA ASP A 324 -6.12 18.42 -4.04
C ASP A 324 -6.81 17.97 -5.34
N PRO A 325 -7.96 18.56 -5.70
CA PRO A 325 -8.76 18.07 -6.81
C PRO A 325 -8.08 18.21 -8.15
N GLU A 326 -7.17 19.17 -8.36
CA GLU A 326 -6.50 19.30 -9.65
C GLU A 326 -5.56 18.11 -9.91
N ILE A 327 -4.88 17.63 -8.86
CA ILE A 327 -4.01 16.45 -8.94
C ILE A 327 -4.85 15.20 -9.17
N VAL A 328 -5.97 15.07 -8.43
CA VAL A 328 -6.89 13.93 -8.58
C VAL A 328 -7.51 13.88 -9.97
N LEU A 329 -8.05 14.98 -10.47
CA LEU A 329 -8.67 15.05 -11.80
C LEU A 329 -7.66 14.76 -12.92
N LYS A 330 -6.42 15.27 -12.81
CA LYS A 330 -5.35 14.93 -13.76
C LYS A 330 -5.00 13.44 -13.72
N SER A 331 -4.95 12.84 -12.54
CA SER A 331 -4.73 11.39 -12.43
C SER A 331 -5.87 10.58 -13.06
N TRP A 332 -7.13 11.04 -12.95
CA TRP A 332 -8.26 10.44 -13.67
C TRP A 332 -8.12 10.54 -15.19
N GLU A 333 -7.66 11.68 -15.72
CA GLU A 333 -7.37 11.84 -17.15
C GLU A 333 -6.24 10.90 -17.60
N GLU A 334 -5.16 10.80 -16.82
CA GLU A 334 -4.05 9.88 -17.07
C GLU A 334 -4.50 8.41 -17.06
N ALA A 335 -5.34 8.02 -16.09
CA ALA A 335 -5.90 6.68 -15.99
C ALA A 335 -6.78 6.33 -17.21
N LYS A 336 -7.64 7.27 -17.63
CA LYS A 336 -8.45 7.16 -18.85
C LYS A 336 -7.58 7.00 -20.09
N ASN A 337 -6.58 7.86 -20.26
CA ASN A 337 -5.69 7.83 -21.42
C ASN A 337 -4.89 6.53 -21.46
N PHE A 338 -4.43 6.05 -20.31
CA PHE A 338 -3.74 4.78 -20.22
C PHE A 338 -4.66 3.61 -20.56
N LYS A 339 -5.90 3.60 -20.07
CA LYS A 339 -6.91 2.60 -20.47
C LYS A 339 -7.12 2.57 -21.98
N LYS A 340 -7.38 3.73 -22.60
CA LYS A 340 -7.53 3.85 -24.07
C LYS A 340 -6.26 3.39 -24.80
N SER A 341 -5.08 3.64 -24.24
CA SER A 341 -3.80 3.18 -24.81
C SER A 341 -3.69 1.65 -24.84
N ILE A 342 -4.11 0.97 -23.77
CA ILE A 342 -4.17 -0.50 -23.72
C ILE A 342 -5.18 -1.02 -24.75
N GLU A 343 -6.37 -0.44 -24.79
CA GLU A 343 -7.42 -0.86 -25.73
C GLU A 343 -6.97 -0.73 -27.19
N LEU A 344 -6.33 0.39 -27.56
CA LEU A 344 -5.74 0.56 -28.89
C LEU A 344 -4.63 -0.46 -29.18
N PHE A 345 -3.77 -0.73 -28.21
CA PHE A 345 -2.69 -1.72 -28.36
C PHE A 345 -3.22 -3.14 -28.58
N ILE A 346 -4.32 -3.50 -27.92
CA ILE A 346 -4.98 -4.80 -28.11
C ILE A 346 -5.64 -4.88 -29.50
N VAL A 347 -6.34 -3.83 -29.93
CA VAL A 347 -6.96 -3.79 -31.25
C VAL A 347 -5.92 -3.90 -32.36
N ALA A 348 -4.77 -3.23 -32.23
CA ALA A 348 -3.68 -3.32 -33.20
C ALA A 348 -3.02 -4.71 -33.30
N LYS A 349 -3.28 -5.61 -32.33
CA LYS A 349 -2.75 -6.98 -32.29
C LYS A 349 -3.76 -8.04 -32.73
N LYS A 350 -5.04 -7.68 -32.88
CA LYS A 350 -6.08 -8.54 -33.45
C LYS A 350 -6.15 -8.31 -34.95
#